data_AF-A0A9D2L4J3-F1
#
_entry.id   AF-A0A9D2L4J3-F1
#
_cell.length_a   1.000
_cell.length_b   1.000
_cell.length_c   1.000
_cell.angle_alpha   90.00
_cell.angle_beta   90.00
_cell.angle_gamma   90.00
#
_symmetry.space_group_name_H-M   'P 1'
#
loop_
_entity.id
_entity.type
_entity.pdbx_description
1 polymer ?
#
loop_
_entity_poly.entity_id
_entity_poly.type
_entity_poly.pdbx_seq_one_letter_code
_entity_poly.pdbx_strand_id
1 'polypeptide(L)'
;AADKQGPGIDFLFASGAKGSTRSPEVSFTDKTDKGGEDNSFHHRMSLIKFTFKPGDGLIFNGMEPADYTLDGLKHEGTFDTATGTTAVTAAAESPITMQLGGATTSQVIILPQGVTTSLDLKVSFNGLDYTTTLPNPSKPEANQFSAGYAYTYNITLNNKGITVEEPEITPWEPGNSNDVSITL
;
A
#
# COMPACT_ATOMS: atom_id res chain seq x y z
N ALA A 1 -14.59 -9.50 7.43
CA ALA A 1 -13.20 -9.08 7.18
C ALA A 1 -13.20 -8.28 5.89
N ALA A 2 -12.35 -7.26 5.78
CA ALA A 2 -12.26 -6.48 4.55
C ALA A 2 -11.77 -7.32 3.38
N ASP A 3 -12.18 -6.93 2.18
CA ASP A 3 -11.61 -7.37 0.92
C ASP A 3 -10.10 -7.16 0.94
N LYS A 4 -9.40 -8.03 0.22
CA LYS A 4 -7.95 -7.98 0.08
C LYS A 4 -7.60 -8.23 -1.38
N GLN A 5 -6.70 -7.42 -1.91
CA GLN A 5 -6.05 -7.78 -3.16
C GLN A 5 -5.19 -9.03 -2.95
N GLY A 6 -5.14 -9.89 -3.98
CA GLY A 6 -4.32 -11.09 -3.93
C GLY A 6 -2.82 -10.77 -3.92
N PRO A 7 -1.96 -11.69 -3.45
CA PRO A 7 -0.51 -11.48 -3.42
C PRO A 7 0.11 -11.37 -4.82
N GLY A 8 -0.61 -11.72 -5.88
CA GLY A 8 -0.11 -11.71 -7.27
C GLY A 8 0.22 -10.33 -7.84
N ILE A 9 -0.09 -9.25 -7.12
CA ILE A 9 0.29 -7.88 -7.49
C ILE A 9 1.39 -7.31 -6.59
N ASP A 10 1.87 -8.06 -5.61
CA ASP A 10 2.98 -7.65 -4.73
C ASP A 10 4.33 -8.06 -5.35
N PHE A 11 4.84 -7.20 -6.24
CA PHE A 11 6.11 -7.45 -6.90
C PHE A 11 7.29 -7.17 -5.97
N LEU A 12 8.18 -8.15 -5.85
CA LEU A 12 9.44 -8.04 -5.11
C LEU A 12 10.62 -8.01 -6.09
N PHE A 13 11.69 -7.29 -5.73
CA PHE A 13 12.94 -7.34 -6.51
C PHE A 13 14.17 -7.23 -5.61
N ALA A 14 15.15 -8.07 -5.93
CA ALA A 14 16.49 -8.11 -5.36
C ALA A 14 17.52 -8.09 -6.49
N SER A 15 18.71 -7.53 -6.23
CA SER A 15 19.82 -7.53 -7.18
C SER A 15 21.15 -7.56 -6.42
N GLY A 16 22.28 -7.67 -7.13
CA GLY A 16 23.62 -7.56 -6.55
C GLY A 16 24.20 -8.85 -5.95
N ALA A 17 23.37 -9.86 -5.66
CA ALA A 17 23.84 -11.17 -5.21
C ALA A 17 24.69 -11.84 -6.31
N LYS A 18 25.89 -12.31 -5.94
CA LYS A 18 26.90 -12.86 -6.86
C LYS A 18 27.26 -14.29 -6.46
N GLY A 19 27.48 -15.13 -7.47
CA GLY A 19 28.09 -16.45 -7.36
C GLY A 19 29.29 -16.56 -8.31
N SER A 20 30.14 -17.56 -8.11
CA SER A 20 31.26 -17.87 -8.98
C SER A 20 31.49 -19.37 -9.10
N THR A 21 32.32 -19.81 -10.05
CA THR A 21 32.67 -21.24 -10.20
C THR A 21 33.32 -21.86 -8.96
N ARG A 22 33.94 -21.04 -8.10
CA ARG A 22 34.58 -21.48 -6.84
C ARG A 22 33.70 -21.28 -5.60
N SER A 23 32.60 -20.54 -5.74
CA SER A 23 31.61 -20.26 -4.69
C SER A 23 30.25 -20.07 -5.36
N PRO A 24 29.57 -21.16 -5.76
CA PRO A 24 28.40 -21.10 -6.64
C PRO A 24 27.11 -20.69 -5.91
N GLU A 25 27.10 -20.71 -4.58
CA GLU A 25 25.94 -20.32 -3.79
C GLU A 25 25.65 -18.83 -3.94
N VAL A 26 24.38 -18.51 -4.20
CA VAL A 26 23.85 -17.14 -4.31
C VAL A 26 22.79 -16.97 -3.23
N SER A 27 22.92 -15.92 -2.43
CA SER A 27 22.01 -15.63 -1.32
C SER A 27 21.56 -14.17 -1.38
N PHE A 28 20.24 -13.98 -1.40
CA PHE A 28 19.58 -12.68 -1.39
C PHE A 28 19.21 -12.30 0.04
N THR A 29 20.18 -11.76 0.76
CA THR A 29 20.04 -11.40 2.19
C THR A 29 20.47 -9.97 2.41
N ASP A 30 19.85 -9.33 3.41
CA ASP A 30 20.34 -8.08 3.95
C ASP A 30 21.58 -8.35 4.83
N LYS A 31 22.67 -7.64 4.52
CA LYS A 31 23.94 -7.73 5.25
C LYS A 31 24.37 -6.37 5.82
N THR A 32 23.49 -5.36 5.79
CA THR A 32 23.79 -4.00 6.23
C THR A 32 24.21 -3.94 7.70
N ASP A 33 23.60 -4.75 8.56
CA ASP A 33 23.99 -4.92 9.98
C ASP A 33 25.45 -5.37 10.18
N LYS A 34 26.05 -5.98 9.16
CA LYS A 34 27.45 -6.45 9.15
C LYS A 34 28.35 -5.58 8.27
N GLY A 35 27.89 -4.40 7.86
CA GLY A 35 28.60 -3.48 6.96
C GLY A 35 28.67 -3.96 5.50
N GLY A 36 27.84 -4.93 5.12
CA GLY A 36 27.71 -5.42 3.75
C GLY A 36 26.58 -4.74 2.96
N GLU A 37 26.42 -5.14 1.70
CA GLU A 37 25.33 -4.68 0.83
C GLU A 37 24.01 -5.40 1.16
N ASP A 38 22.90 -4.67 1.06
CA ASP A 38 21.56 -5.26 1.06
C ASP A 38 21.23 -5.84 -0.31
N ASN A 39 21.19 -7.18 -0.39
CA ASN A 39 20.81 -7.91 -1.58
C ASN A 39 19.49 -8.66 -1.38
N SER A 40 18.70 -8.30 -0.36
CA SER A 40 17.41 -8.95 -0.09
C SER A 40 16.32 -8.48 -1.05
N PHE A 41 15.19 -9.20 -1.04
CA PHE A 41 14.00 -8.82 -1.79
C PHE A 41 13.28 -7.66 -1.09
N HIS A 42 12.96 -6.63 -1.86
CA HIS A 42 12.19 -5.47 -1.40
C HIS A 42 10.90 -5.33 -2.18
N HIS A 43 9.84 -4.89 -1.51
CA HIS A 43 8.57 -4.51 -2.15
C HIS A 43 8.80 -3.40 -3.18
N ARG A 44 8.29 -3.59 -4.40
CA ARG A 44 8.37 -2.62 -5.50
C ARG A 44 7.06 -1.89 -5.76
N MET A 45 6.06 -2.19 -4.96
CA MET A 45 4.75 -1.56 -4.95
C MET A 45 4.63 -0.58 -3.77
N SER A 46 3.57 0.22 -3.75
CA SER A 46 3.20 1.04 -2.59
C SER A 46 1.97 0.45 -1.90
N LEU A 47 1.88 0.58 -0.58
CA LEU A 47 0.75 0.11 0.21
C LEU A 47 0.00 1.28 0.82
N ILE A 48 -1.28 1.43 0.53
CA ILE A 48 -2.16 2.34 1.25
C ILE A 48 -2.89 1.52 2.32
N LYS A 49 -2.84 1.97 3.57
CA LYS A 49 -3.59 1.38 4.68
C LYS A 49 -4.62 2.38 5.17
N PHE A 50 -5.81 1.89 5.49
CA PHE A 50 -6.87 2.69 6.10
C PHE A 50 -7.20 2.15 7.48
N THR A 51 -7.39 3.07 8.42
CA THR A 51 -8.03 2.81 9.72
C THR A 51 -9.23 3.72 9.86
N PHE A 52 -10.42 3.15 9.89
CA PHE A 52 -11.68 3.87 10.07
C PHE A 52 -12.06 3.92 11.55
N LYS A 53 -12.38 5.12 12.04
CA LYS A 53 -12.76 5.37 13.44
C LYS A 53 -14.08 6.13 13.51
N PRO A 54 -14.94 5.84 14.50
CA PRO A 54 -16.05 6.72 14.81
C PRO A 54 -15.52 7.97 15.52
N GLY A 55 -16.01 9.12 15.10
CA GLY A 55 -15.78 10.42 15.73
C GLY A 55 -17.06 10.98 16.35
N ASP A 56 -17.16 12.30 16.41
CA ASP A 56 -18.21 12.99 17.11
C ASP A 56 -19.61 12.62 16.59
N GLY A 57 -20.44 12.12 17.52
CA GLY A 57 -21.83 11.77 17.26
C GLY A 57 -22.03 10.43 16.55
N LEU A 58 -20.98 9.64 16.30
CA LEU A 58 -21.06 8.30 15.72
C LEU A 58 -20.46 7.26 16.68
N ILE A 59 -20.91 6.01 16.56
CA ILE A 59 -20.33 4.86 17.26
C ILE A 59 -20.28 3.67 16.30
N PHE A 60 -19.19 2.90 16.35
CA PHE A 60 -19.10 1.60 15.68
C PHE A 60 -19.42 0.51 16.70
N ASN A 61 -20.70 0.17 16.83
CA ASN A 61 -21.18 -0.81 17.79
C ASN A 61 -22.09 -1.83 17.10
N GLY A 62 -21.49 -2.71 16.31
CA GLY A 62 -22.20 -3.69 15.46
C GLY A 62 -22.68 -3.11 14.12
N MET A 63 -22.23 -1.89 13.80
CA MET A 63 -22.39 -1.26 12.50
C MET A 63 -21.11 -0.48 12.20
N GLU A 64 -20.28 -1.04 11.35
CA GLU A 64 -19.08 -0.42 10.80
C GLU A 64 -19.36 0.10 9.37
N PRO A 65 -18.45 0.89 8.78
CA PRO A 65 -18.56 1.24 7.36
C PRO A 65 -18.66 0.00 6.48
N ALA A 66 -19.54 0.04 5.48
CA ALA A 66 -19.81 -1.09 4.58
C ALA A 66 -18.68 -1.26 3.56
N ASP A 67 -18.28 -0.15 2.95
CA ASP A 67 -17.25 -0.08 1.93
C ASP A 67 -16.59 1.29 1.89
N TYR A 68 -15.51 1.37 1.13
CA TYR A 68 -14.98 2.63 0.65
C TYR A 68 -14.62 2.54 -0.83
N THR A 69 -14.58 3.69 -1.48
CA THR A 69 -14.15 3.86 -2.86
C THR A 69 -13.04 4.91 -2.91
N LEU A 70 -11.93 4.57 -3.57
CA LEU A 70 -10.78 5.42 -3.82
C LEU A 70 -10.71 5.74 -5.32
N ASP A 71 -10.64 7.02 -5.67
CA ASP A 71 -10.58 7.50 -7.05
C ASP A 71 -9.34 8.39 -7.27
N GLY A 72 -8.90 8.49 -8.52
CA GLY A 72 -7.72 9.25 -8.95
C GLY A 72 -6.43 8.43 -9.10
N LEU A 73 -6.49 7.12 -8.91
CA LEU A 73 -5.35 6.21 -9.10
C LEU A 73 -5.23 5.71 -10.54
N LYS A 74 -4.01 5.44 -10.96
CA LYS A 74 -3.68 4.70 -12.19
C LYS A 74 -3.42 3.24 -11.85
N HIS A 75 -4.09 2.33 -12.53
CA HIS A 75 -4.04 0.89 -12.20
C HIS A 75 -3.18 0.08 -13.17
N GLU A 76 -2.99 0.58 -14.39
CA GLU A 76 -2.17 -0.09 -15.39
C GLU A 76 -0.73 0.40 -15.36
N GLY A 77 0.19 -0.54 -15.55
CA GLY A 77 1.61 -0.26 -15.57
C GLY A 77 2.47 -1.45 -15.96
N THR A 78 3.77 -1.27 -15.78
CA THR A 78 4.81 -2.24 -16.09
C THR A 78 5.67 -2.50 -14.87
N PHE A 79 6.29 -3.69 -14.84
CA PHE A 79 7.33 -4.07 -13.91
C PHE A 79 8.48 -4.67 -14.70
N ASP A 80 9.64 -4.02 -14.66
CA ASP A 80 10.85 -4.50 -15.33
C ASP A 80 11.61 -5.46 -14.41
N THR A 81 11.62 -6.75 -14.76
CA THR A 81 12.30 -7.79 -13.97
C THR A 81 13.82 -7.69 -13.97
N ALA A 82 14.43 -6.93 -14.90
CA ALA A 82 15.87 -6.72 -14.93
C ALA A 82 16.33 -5.64 -13.94
N THR A 83 15.48 -4.64 -13.68
CA THR A 83 15.83 -3.46 -12.87
C THR A 83 15.00 -3.31 -11.60
N GLY A 84 13.87 -4.01 -11.49
CA GLY A 84 12.91 -3.87 -10.40
C GLY A 84 12.08 -2.59 -10.48
N THR A 85 12.11 -1.90 -11.61
CA THR A 85 11.43 -0.60 -11.79
C THR A 85 9.96 -0.82 -12.15
N THR A 86 9.08 -0.02 -11.56
CA THR A 86 7.66 0.06 -11.93
C THR A 86 7.38 1.36 -12.65
N ALA A 87 6.39 1.35 -13.55
CA ALA A 87 5.91 2.56 -14.21
C ALA A 87 4.42 2.44 -14.54
N VAL A 88 3.66 3.52 -14.29
CA VAL A 88 2.26 3.63 -14.73
C VAL A 88 2.19 3.92 -16.23
N THR A 89 1.25 3.29 -16.94
CA THR A 89 1.16 3.39 -18.42
C THR A 89 -0.11 4.05 -18.95
N ALA A 90 -1.15 4.19 -18.11
CA ALA A 90 -2.45 4.76 -18.50
C ALA A 90 -2.78 6.08 -17.78
N ALA A 91 -3.83 6.76 -18.26
CA ALA A 91 -4.48 7.86 -17.53
C ALA A 91 -5.27 7.32 -16.32
N ALA A 92 -5.89 8.19 -15.52
CA ALA A 92 -6.64 7.78 -14.34
C ALA A 92 -7.72 6.75 -14.69
N GLU A 93 -7.77 5.66 -13.93
CA GLU A 93 -8.62 4.50 -14.20
C GLU A 93 -9.89 4.52 -13.33
N SER A 94 -10.79 3.57 -13.58
CA SER A 94 -12.03 3.41 -12.80
C SER A 94 -11.72 3.30 -11.29
N PRO A 95 -12.57 3.84 -10.39
CA PRO A 95 -12.32 3.81 -8.95
C PRO A 95 -12.13 2.40 -8.38
N ILE A 96 -11.33 2.27 -7.31
CA ILE A 96 -11.21 1.03 -6.53
C ILE A 96 -12.25 1.06 -5.41
N THR A 97 -13.17 0.11 -5.40
CA THR A 97 -14.11 -0.11 -4.28
C THR A 97 -13.72 -1.36 -3.51
N MET A 98 -13.65 -1.26 -2.19
CA MET A 98 -13.31 -2.36 -1.28
C MET A 98 -14.41 -2.53 -0.23
N GLN A 99 -14.96 -3.73 -0.12
CA GLN A 99 -15.89 -4.06 0.94
C GLN A 99 -15.14 -4.26 2.26
N LEU A 100 -15.68 -3.73 3.35
CA LEU A 100 -15.06 -3.83 4.68
C LEU A 100 -15.57 -5.02 5.48
N GLY A 101 -16.80 -5.46 5.24
CA GLY A 101 -17.36 -6.67 5.86
C GLY A 101 -17.21 -6.68 7.39
N GLY A 102 -17.50 -5.55 8.04
CA GLY A 102 -17.38 -5.35 9.49
C GLY A 102 -15.96 -5.04 10.01
N ALA A 103 -14.96 -4.93 9.14
CA ALA A 103 -13.62 -4.51 9.55
C ALA A 103 -13.49 -2.98 9.56
N THR A 104 -12.68 -2.47 10.48
CA THR A 104 -12.33 -1.04 10.56
C THR A 104 -10.95 -0.75 9.95
N THR A 105 -10.31 -1.76 9.36
CA THR A 105 -9.04 -1.60 8.65
C THR A 105 -9.11 -2.25 7.28
N SER A 106 -8.39 -1.66 6.32
CA SER A 106 -8.26 -2.18 4.97
C SER A 106 -6.92 -1.74 4.38
N GLN A 107 -6.51 -2.38 3.30
CA GLN A 107 -5.29 -2.04 2.60
C GLN A 107 -5.44 -2.21 1.09
N VAL A 108 -4.71 -1.39 0.34
CA VAL A 108 -4.64 -1.42 -1.13
C VAL A 108 -3.18 -1.31 -1.57
N ILE A 109 -2.71 -2.31 -2.30
CA ILE A 109 -1.45 -2.34 -3.04
C ILE A 109 -1.67 -1.63 -4.37
N ILE A 110 -0.79 -0.67 -4.68
CA ILE A 110 -0.84 0.13 -5.90
C ILE A 110 0.54 0.20 -6.56
N LEU A 111 0.54 0.52 -7.86
CA LEU A 111 1.76 0.95 -8.53
C LEU A 111 2.26 2.26 -7.89
N PRO A 112 3.57 2.40 -7.66
CA PRO A 112 4.17 3.66 -7.27
C PRO A 112 3.86 4.75 -8.30
N GLN A 113 3.29 5.86 -7.86
CA GLN A 113 2.83 6.93 -8.75
C GLN A 113 2.75 8.29 -8.06
N GLY A 114 2.98 9.34 -8.87
CA GLY A 114 2.81 10.72 -8.44
C GLY A 114 1.33 11.11 -8.43
N VAL A 115 0.94 11.92 -7.46
CA VAL A 115 -0.42 12.44 -7.27
C VAL A 115 -0.40 13.96 -7.24
N THR A 116 -0.64 14.59 -8.38
CA THR A 116 -0.69 16.06 -8.51
C THR A 116 -1.97 16.65 -7.91
N THR A 117 -3.00 15.84 -7.76
CA THR A 117 -4.27 16.16 -7.10
C THR A 117 -4.53 15.13 -6.01
N SER A 118 -5.18 15.55 -4.92
CA SER A 118 -5.58 14.63 -3.86
C SER A 118 -6.53 13.55 -4.39
N LEU A 119 -6.40 12.33 -3.87
CA LEU A 119 -7.29 11.22 -4.19
C LEU A 119 -8.64 11.42 -3.51
N ASP A 120 -9.73 11.16 -4.23
CA ASP A 120 -11.07 11.21 -3.66
C ASP A 120 -11.35 9.92 -2.88
N LEU A 121 -11.82 10.07 -1.64
CA LEU A 121 -12.27 8.99 -0.78
C LEU A 121 -13.77 9.13 -0.53
N LYS A 122 -14.51 8.08 -0.84
CA LYS A 122 -15.90 7.90 -0.45
C LYS A 122 -16.00 6.75 0.54
N VAL A 123 -16.68 6.93 1.67
CA VAL A 123 -16.94 5.88 2.65
C VAL A 123 -18.45 5.72 2.82
N SER A 124 -18.96 4.50 2.64
CA SER A 124 -20.38 4.20 2.84
C SER A 124 -20.63 3.73 4.27
N PHE A 125 -21.47 4.45 5.02
CA PHE A 125 -21.81 4.13 6.40
C PHE A 125 -23.28 4.42 6.66
N ASN A 126 -24.01 3.43 7.20
CA ASN A 126 -25.43 3.54 7.53
C ASN A 126 -26.32 4.07 6.38
N GLY A 127 -26.03 3.64 5.14
CA GLY A 127 -26.75 4.06 3.94
C GLY A 127 -26.47 5.50 3.49
N LEU A 128 -25.49 6.18 4.11
CA LEU A 128 -25.01 7.49 3.72
C LEU A 128 -23.60 7.40 3.15
N ASP A 129 -23.34 8.29 2.20
CA ASP A 129 -22.03 8.44 1.58
C ASP A 129 -21.30 9.64 2.16
N TYR A 130 -20.15 9.39 2.76
CA TYR A 130 -19.26 10.43 3.26
C TYR A 130 -18.10 10.59 2.29
N THR A 131 -17.88 11.80 1.79
CA THR A 131 -16.84 12.09 0.79
C THR A 131 -15.80 13.07 1.32
N THR A 132 -14.55 12.85 0.97
CA THR A 132 -13.43 13.74 1.27
C THR A 132 -12.29 13.47 0.29
N THR A 133 -11.17 14.17 0.45
CA THR A 133 -9.93 13.91 -0.26
C THR A 133 -8.83 13.46 0.71
N LEU A 134 -7.92 12.59 0.27
CA LEU A 134 -6.74 12.22 1.03
C LEU A 134 -5.65 13.30 0.93
N PRO A 135 -5.00 13.69 2.04
CA PRO A 135 -3.81 14.51 1.96
C PRO A 135 -2.72 13.77 1.20
N ASN A 136 -2.04 14.48 0.30
CA ASN A 136 -0.97 13.91 -0.50
C ASN A 136 0.21 13.50 0.39
N PRO A 137 0.93 12.41 0.04
CA PRO A 137 2.13 12.05 0.76
C PRO A 137 3.19 13.14 0.73
N SER A 138 3.89 13.35 1.84
CA SER A 138 5.00 14.29 1.94
C SER A 138 6.38 13.63 1.84
N LYS A 139 6.44 12.29 1.98
CA LYS A 139 7.66 11.49 2.06
C LYS A 139 7.48 10.10 1.41
N PRO A 140 8.57 9.40 1.05
CA PRO A 140 9.95 9.90 0.98
C PRO A 140 10.13 10.99 -0.08
N GLU A 141 9.20 11.09 -1.03
CA GLU A 141 9.09 12.14 -2.03
C GLU A 141 7.71 12.81 -1.91
N ALA A 142 7.65 14.14 -2.10
CA ALA A 142 6.41 14.88 -1.98
C ALA A 142 5.48 14.58 -3.17
N ASN A 143 4.18 14.45 -2.88
CA ASN A 143 3.14 14.11 -3.85
C ASN A 143 3.38 12.78 -4.57
N GLN A 144 3.98 11.80 -3.89
CA GLN A 144 4.35 10.51 -4.48
C GLN A 144 4.05 9.36 -3.52
N PHE A 145 3.34 8.35 -4.04
CA PHE A 145 3.33 7.02 -3.44
C PHE A 145 4.56 6.28 -3.94
N SER A 146 5.57 6.14 -3.09
CA SER A 146 6.89 5.60 -3.43
C SER A 146 6.94 4.09 -3.26
N ALA A 147 7.74 3.42 -4.10
CA ALA A 147 7.96 1.99 -4.03
C ALA A 147 8.54 1.58 -2.67
N GLY A 148 8.00 0.50 -2.08
CA GLY A 148 8.49 -0.04 -0.82
C GLY A 148 8.06 0.74 0.41
N TYR A 149 7.03 1.58 0.32
CA TYR A 149 6.47 2.32 1.45
C TYR A 149 5.00 2.01 1.70
N ALA A 150 4.61 2.06 2.97
CA ALA A 150 3.25 1.98 3.44
C ALA A 150 2.77 3.35 3.94
N TYR A 151 1.54 3.73 3.57
CA TYR A 151 0.89 5.00 3.85
C TYR A 151 -0.39 4.74 4.64
N THR A 152 -0.36 5.00 5.95
CA THR A 152 -1.48 4.69 6.84
C THR A 152 -2.31 5.93 7.10
N TYR A 153 -3.51 5.98 6.54
CA TYR A 153 -4.49 7.05 6.74
C TYR A 153 -5.47 6.68 7.87
N ASN A 154 -5.54 7.54 8.89
CA ASN A 154 -6.61 7.50 9.89
C ASN A 154 -7.80 8.31 9.40
N ILE A 155 -8.93 7.63 9.17
CA ILE A 155 -10.17 8.22 8.69
C ILE A 155 -11.16 8.26 9.85
N THR A 156 -11.55 9.46 10.27
CA THR A 156 -12.54 9.62 11.34
C THR A 156 -13.87 10.08 10.74
N LEU A 157 -14.90 9.24 10.85
CA LEU A 157 -16.26 9.58 10.44
C LEU A 157 -16.96 10.31 11.57
N ASN A 158 -17.50 11.50 11.29
CA ASN A 158 -18.27 12.30 12.22
C ASN A 158 -19.68 12.50 11.65
N ASN A 159 -20.66 12.86 12.48
CA ASN A 159 -22.02 13.14 11.99
C ASN A 159 -22.07 14.29 10.96
N LYS A 160 -21.04 15.16 10.94
CA LYS A 160 -20.92 16.33 10.04
C LYS A 160 -20.00 16.13 8.84
N GLY A 161 -19.35 14.96 8.68
CA GLY A 161 -18.39 14.73 7.59
C GLY A 161 -17.25 13.77 7.98
N ILE A 162 -16.17 13.78 7.19
CA ILE A 162 -14.95 13.01 7.46
C ILE A 162 -13.79 13.94 7.81
N THR A 163 -13.00 13.54 8.79
CA THR A 163 -11.66 14.07 9.04
C THR A 163 -10.61 13.06 8.60
N VAL A 164 -9.61 13.51 7.85
CA VAL A 164 -8.46 12.70 7.42
C VAL A 164 -7.19 13.34 7.96
N GLU A 165 -6.40 12.56 8.70
CA GLU A 165 -5.07 12.98 9.16
C GLU A 165 -4.02 12.81 8.05
N GLU A 166 -2.88 13.50 8.16
CA GLU A 166 -1.72 13.18 7.34
C GLU A 166 -1.34 11.70 7.55
N PRO A 167 -0.94 10.99 6.48
CA PRO A 167 -0.63 9.57 6.61
C PRO A 167 0.63 9.37 7.45
N GLU A 168 0.62 8.34 8.28
CA GLU A 168 1.86 7.78 8.81
C GLU A 168 2.56 7.02 7.69
N ILE A 169 3.81 7.37 7.40
CA ILE A 169 4.58 6.82 6.28
C ILE A 169 5.75 6.01 6.83
N THR A 170 5.74 4.71 6.56
CA THR A 170 6.80 3.79 7.00
C THR A 170 7.35 3.02 5.80
N PRO A 171 8.59 2.52 5.86
CA PRO A 171 8.99 1.42 4.98
C PRO A 171 7.96 0.29 5.03
N TRP A 172 7.72 -0.35 3.89
CA TRP A 172 6.90 -1.55 3.83
C TRP A 172 7.77 -2.73 4.27
N GLU A 173 7.73 -2.98 5.57
CA GLU A 173 8.47 -4.08 6.18
C GLU A 173 7.87 -5.44 5.79
N PRO A 174 8.71 -6.50 5.72
CA PRO A 174 8.22 -7.86 5.55
C PRO A 174 7.18 -8.19 6.61
N GLY A 175 6.12 -8.89 6.20
CA GLY A 175 5.24 -9.56 7.17
C GLY A 175 5.98 -10.67 7.92
N ASN A 176 5.28 -11.37 8.83
CA ASN A 176 5.83 -12.55 9.49
C ASN A 176 6.44 -13.51 8.44
N SER A 177 7.76 -13.70 8.48
CA SER A 177 8.46 -14.49 7.47
C SER A 177 8.11 -15.96 7.61
N ASN A 178 7.76 -16.60 6.51
CA ASN A 178 7.93 -18.04 6.36
C ASN A 178 9.24 -18.23 5.59
N ASP A 179 10.14 -19.07 6.10
CA ASP A 179 11.33 -19.46 5.35
C ASP A 179 10.89 -20.15 4.05
N VAL A 180 11.07 -19.48 2.92
CA VAL A 180 10.88 -20.10 1.61
C VAL A 180 12.20 -20.76 1.24
N SER A 181 12.35 -22.03 1.61
CA SER A 181 13.44 -22.87 1.11
C SER A 181 12.99 -23.59 -0.16
N ILE A 182 13.69 -23.34 -1.26
CA ILE A 182 13.51 -24.06 -2.51
C ILE A 182 14.73 -24.97 -2.64
N THR A 183 14.54 -26.28 -2.46
CA THR A 183 15.58 -27.25 -2.81
C THR A 183 15.38 -27.59 -4.28
N LEU A 184 16.42 -27.35 -5.10
CA LEU A 184 16.39 -27.67 -6.53
C LEU A 184 16.48 -29.17 -6.77
#